data_AF-H2CI85-F1
#
_entry.id   AF-H2CI85-F1
#
_cell.length_a   1.000
_cell.length_b   1.000
_cell.length_c   1.000
_cell.angle_alpha   90.00
_cell.angle_beta   90.00
_cell.angle_gamma   90.00
#
_symmetry.space_group_name_H-M   'P 1'
#
loop_
_entity.id
_entity.type
_entity.pdbx_description
1 polymer ?
#
loop_
_entity_poly.entity_id
_entity_poly.type
_entity_poly.pdbx_seq_one_letter_code
_entity_poly.pdbx_strand_id
1 'polypeptide(L)'
;MARILVLAILTLLFTACHDPVEQKCLKICDKVVQCAASDQGAELQTRVRISCMDGCTIHQADILECYNENMECETLGKCMFNAIMSQY
;
A
#
# COMPACT_ATOMS: atom_id res chain seq x y z
N MET A 1 39.32 4.91 1.78
CA MET A 1 38.21 5.69 2.39
C MET A 1 37.13 6.07 1.36
N ALA A 2 37.49 6.68 0.22
CA ALA A 2 36.52 7.05 -0.83
C ALA A 2 35.66 5.89 -1.37
N ARG A 3 36.23 4.69 -1.54
CA ARG A 3 35.50 3.51 -2.06
C ARG A 3 34.38 3.00 -1.14
N ILE A 4 34.55 3.13 0.19
CA ILE A 4 33.53 2.73 1.17
C ILE A 4 32.39 3.76 1.19
N LEU A 5 32.73 5.05 1.05
CA LEU A 5 31.74 6.12 0.92
C LEU A 5 30.86 5.95 -0.32
N VAL A 6 31.44 5.57 -1.46
CA VAL A 6 30.69 5.34 -2.70
C VAL A 6 29.71 4.17 -2.56
N LEU A 7 30.12 3.07 -1.93
CA LEU A 7 29.24 1.92 -1.65
C LEU A 7 28.11 2.27 -0.65
N ALA A 8 28.39 3.10 0.36
CA ALA A 8 27.38 3.59 1.31
C ALA A 8 26.35 4.52 0.64
N ILE A 9 26.78 5.37 -0.30
CA ILE A 9 25.89 6.25 -1.05
C ILE A 9 25.03 5.44 -2.05
N LEU A 10 25.60 4.42 -2.69
CA LEU A 10 24.86 3.53 -3.58
C LEU A 10 23.77 2.74 -2.83
N THR A 11 24.07 2.23 -1.64
CA THR A 11 23.07 1.52 -0.82
C THR A 11 21.95 2.43 -0.31
N LEU A 12 22.25 3.68 0.02
CA LEU A 12 21.23 4.69 0.35
C LEU A 12 20.33 5.03 -0.84
N LEU A 13 20.87 5.08 -2.06
CA LEU A 13 20.08 5.31 -3.28
C LEU A 13 19.15 4.13 -3.60
N PHE A 14 19.57 2.88 -3.32
CA PHE A 14 18.69 1.71 -3.48
C PHE A 14 17.49 1.73 -2.53
N THR A 15 17.63 2.25 -1.30
CA THR A 15 16.49 2.41 -0.38
C THR A 15 15.53 3.54 -0.77
N ALA A 16 15.99 4.50 -1.58
CA ALA A 16 15.18 5.57 -2.14
C ALA A 16 14.45 5.18 -3.44
N CYS A 17 14.64 3.94 -3.94
CA CYS A 17 14.02 3.42 -5.15
C CYS A 17 12.79 2.53 -4.91
N HIS A 18 12.19 2.51 -3.72
CA HIS A 18 10.85 1.94 -3.62
C HIS A 18 9.89 2.82 -4.39
N ASP A 19 9.12 2.22 -5.30
CA ASP A 19 8.16 2.97 -6.12
C ASP A 19 7.23 3.75 -5.17
N PRO A 20 7.09 5.08 -5.31
CA PRO A 20 6.19 5.87 -4.48
C PRO A 20 4.74 5.34 -4.51
N VAL A 21 4.35 4.62 -5.57
CA VAL A 21 3.07 3.89 -5.67
C VAL A 21 3.06 2.68 -4.73
N GLU A 22 4.10 1.85 -4.77
CA GLU A 22 4.22 0.66 -3.92
C GLU A 22 4.18 1.04 -2.43
N GLN A 23 4.87 2.11 -2.02
CA GLN A 23 4.81 2.58 -0.63
C GLN A 23 3.41 3.03 -0.21
N LYS A 24 2.66 3.67 -1.10
CA LYS A 24 1.29 4.09 -0.81
C LYS A 24 0.35 2.88 -0.75
N CYS A 25 0.49 1.93 -1.67
CA CYS A 25 -0.25 0.67 -1.62
C CYS A 25 0.00 -0.10 -0.32
N LEU A 26 1.25 -0.22 0.13
CA LEU A 26 1.59 -0.85 1.40
C LEU A 26 0.85 -0.18 2.57
N LYS A 27 0.83 1.15 2.63
CA LYS A 27 0.14 1.89 3.70
C LYS A 27 -1.37 1.69 3.68
N ILE A 28 -1.99 1.71 2.49
CA ILE A 28 -3.42 1.45 2.32
C ILE A 28 -3.75 0.04 2.79
N CYS A 29 -2.99 -0.95 2.32
CA CYS A 29 -3.25 -2.34 2.62
C CYS A 29 -3.01 -2.71 4.08
N ASP A 30 -2.04 -2.06 4.73
CA ASP A 30 -1.86 -2.17 6.18
C ASP A 30 -3.08 -1.65 6.93
N LYS A 31 -3.68 -0.55 6.45
CA LYS A 31 -4.91 -0.03 7.04
C LYS A 31 -6.09 -0.94 6.78
N VAL A 32 -6.23 -1.51 5.59
CA VAL A 32 -7.26 -2.51 5.28
C VAL A 32 -7.16 -3.71 6.21
N VAL A 33 -5.95 -4.24 6.46
CA VAL A 33 -5.74 -5.33 7.43
C VAL A 33 -6.18 -4.91 8.83
N GLN A 34 -5.83 -3.70 9.29
CA GLN A 34 -6.28 -3.18 10.59
C GLN A 34 -7.81 -3.09 10.68
N CYS A 35 -8.48 -2.69 9.60
CA CYS A 35 -9.92 -2.50 9.56
C CYS A 35 -10.71 -3.81 9.43
N ALA A 36 -10.21 -4.77 8.65
CA ALA A 36 -10.97 -5.96 8.26
C ALA A 36 -10.50 -7.25 8.94
N ALA A 37 -9.28 -7.29 9.48
CA ALA A 37 -8.65 -8.52 9.96
C ALA A 37 -7.76 -8.34 11.21
N SER A 38 -7.84 -7.23 11.93
CA SER A 38 -6.98 -6.95 13.09
C SER A 38 -7.07 -8.03 14.18
N ASP A 39 -8.27 -8.49 14.47
CA ASP A 39 -8.52 -9.54 15.48
C ASP A 39 -8.45 -10.97 14.90
N GLN A 40 -8.07 -11.09 13.62
CA GLN A 40 -7.99 -12.38 12.94
C GLN A 40 -6.59 -12.97 13.02
N GLY A 41 -6.48 -14.29 12.78
CA GLY A 41 -5.19 -14.98 12.75
C GLY A 41 -4.24 -14.43 11.66
N ALA A 42 -2.93 -14.58 11.89
CA ALA A 42 -1.87 -14.07 11.01
C ALA A 42 -2.00 -14.55 9.56
N GLU A 43 -2.51 -15.77 9.34
CA GLU A 43 -2.79 -16.28 7.99
C GLU A 43 -3.81 -15.42 7.25
N LEU A 44 -4.92 -15.07 7.91
CA LEU A 44 -5.98 -14.28 7.28
C LEU A 44 -5.53 -12.83 7.05
N GLN A 45 -4.80 -12.24 8.00
CA GLN A 45 -4.18 -10.93 7.82
C GLN A 45 -3.26 -10.91 6.59
N THR A 46 -2.47 -11.96 6.41
CA THR A 46 -1.57 -12.09 5.26
C THR A 46 -2.35 -12.20 3.96
N ARG A 47 -3.41 -13.03 3.90
CA ARG A 47 -4.26 -13.15 2.70
C ARG A 47 -4.94 -11.83 2.34
N VAL A 48 -5.46 -11.10 3.33
CA VAL A 48 -6.07 -9.78 3.12
C VAL A 48 -5.05 -8.77 2.60
N ARG A 49 -3.84 -8.75 3.17
CA ARG A 49 -2.75 -7.89 2.67
C ARG A 49 -2.40 -8.19 1.22
N ILE A 50 -2.21 -9.47 0.88
CA ILE A 50 -1.89 -9.91 -0.50
C ILE A 50 -3.01 -9.48 -1.46
N SER A 51 -4.26 -9.81 -1.13
CA SER A 51 -5.40 -9.45 -1.99
C SER A 51 -5.54 -7.94 -2.18
N CYS A 52 -5.24 -7.14 -1.15
CA CYS A 52 -5.23 -5.70 -1.27
C CYS A 52 -4.08 -5.20 -2.16
N MET A 53 -2.87 -5.76 -2.03
CA MET A 53 -1.72 -5.39 -2.86
C MET A 53 -1.97 -5.70 -4.34
N ASP A 54 -2.55 -6.88 -4.63
CA ASP A 54 -2.93 -7.27 -5.98
C ASP A 54 -3.94 -6.28 -6.57
N GLY A 55 -4.99 -5.92 -5.80
CA GLY A 55 -5.96 -4.91 -6.22
C GLY A 55 -5.35 -3.51 -6.41
N CYS A 56 -4.47 -3.09 -5.51
CA CYS A 56 -3.81 -1.78 -5.55
C CYS A 56 -2.88 -1.62 -6.75
N THR A 57 -2.21 -2.70 -7.16
CA THR A 57 -1.36 -2.66 -8.36
C THR A 57 -2.18 -2.62 -9.66
N ILE A 58 -3.36 -3.26 -9.69
CA ILE A 58 -4.24 -3.25 -10.87
C ILE A 58 -4.98 -1.92 -11.02
N HIS A 59 -5.52 -1.38 -9.93
CA HIS A 59 -6.34 -0.15 -9.92
C HIS A 59 -5.58 1.01 -9.25
N GLN A 60 -4.27 1.13 -9.50
CA GLN A 60 -3.42 2.07 -8.76
C GLN A 60 -3.91 3.51 -8.85
N ALA A 61 -4.39 3.96 -10.01
CA ALA A 61 -4.77 5.35 -10.19
C ALA A 61 -5.94 5.72 -9.25
N ASP A 62 -6.94 4.85 -9.16
CA ASP A 62 -8.16 5.09 -8.40
C ASP A 62 -7.95 4.85 -6.90
N ILE A 63 -7.20 3.80 -6.52
CA ILE A 63 -6.94 3.48 -5.11
C ILE A 63 -6.01 4.52 -4.46
N LEU A 64 -5.08 5.10 -5.22
CA LEU A 64 -4.18 6.14 -4.71
C LEU A 64 -4.89 7.47 -4.42
N GLU A 65 -6.04 7.74 -5.03
CA GLU A 65 -6.86 8.90 -4.66
C GLU A 65 -7.38 8.75 -3.23
N CYS A 66 -7.84 7.55 -2.87
CA CYS A 66 -8.32 7.24 -1.51
C CYS A 66 -7.26 7.45 -0.42
N TYR A 67 -5.97 7.29 -0.75
CA TYR A 67 -4.87 7.58 0.19
C TYR A 67 -4.83 9.04 0.62
N ASN A 68 -5.16 9.97 -0.28
CA ASN A 68 -5.06 11.40 -0.03
C ASN A 68 -6.32 12.00 0.60
N GLU A 69 -7.44 11.28 0.58
CA GLU A 69 -8.71 11.73 1.15
C GLU A 69 -8.75 11.53 2.67
N ASN A 70 -8.92 10.27 3.10
CA ASN A 70 -9.05 9.91 4.51
C ASN A 70 -8.85 8.39 4.68
N MET A 71 -8.03 8.00 5.65
CA MET A 71 -7.66 6.62 5.94
C MET A 71 -8.48 5.97 7.08
N GLU A 72 -9.57 6.59 7.54
CA GLU A 72 -10.51 5.95 8.45
C GLU A 72 -11.23 4.77 7.78
N CYS A 73 -11.45 3.68 8.51
CA CYS A 73 -11.88 2.39 7.94
C CYS A 73 -13.15 2.47 7.07
N GLU A 74 -14.17 3.19 7.54
CA GLU A 74 -15.43 3.33 6.80
C GLU A 74 -15.24 4.16 5.53
N THR A 75 -14.53 5.29 5.63
CA THR A 75 -14.28 6.19 4.50
C THR A 75 -13.37 5.55 3.47
N LEU A 76 -12.30 4.89 3.91
CA LEU A 76 -11.37 4.16 3.05
C LEU A 76 -12.08 3.03 2.30
N GLY A 77 -12.90 2.24 3.01
CA GLY A 77 -13.68 1.16 2.39
C GLY A 77 -14.66 1.67 1.34
N LYS A 78 -15.38 2.76 1.62
CA LYS A 78 -16.29 3.40 0.64
C LYS A 78 -15.55 3.95 -0.56
N CYS A 79 -14.41 4.62 -0.35
CA CYS A 79 -13.62 5.16 -1.44
C CYS A 79 -13.11 4.05 -2.36
N MET A 80 -12.48 3.00 -1.80
CA MET A 80 -11.97 1.87 -2.58
C MET A 80 -13.09 1.14 -3.34
N PHE A 81 -14.27 0.97 -2.72
CA PHE A 81 -15.42 0.38 -3.38
C PHE A 81 -15.89 1.23 -4.57
N ASN A 82 -16.05 2.54 -4.37
CA ASN A 82 -16.48 3.45 -5.44
C ASN A 82 -15.46 3.53 -6.58
N ALA A 83 -14.17 3.57 -6.24
CA ALA A 83 -13.06 3.57 -7.19
C ALA A 83 -13.10 2.35 -8.13
N ILE A 84 -13.35 1.16 -7.59
CA ILE A 84 -13.42 -0.08 -8.36
C ILE A 84 -14.74 -0.20 -9.13
N MET A 85 -15.86 0.19 -8.51
CA MET A 85 -17.20 0.06 -9.11
C MET A 85 -17.48 1.10 -10.20
N SER A 86 -16.80 2.26 -10.19
CA SER A 86 -16.95 3.28 -11.26
C SER A 86 -16.42 2.82 -12.63
N GLN A 87 -15.76 1.67 -12.70
CA GLN A 87 -15.21 1.10 -13.94
C GLN A 87 -16.15 0.11 -14.64
N TYR A 88 -17.34 -0.15 -14.07
CA TYR A 88 -18.38 -1.05 -14.59
C TYR A 88 -19.68 -0.29 -14.88
#